data_AF-A0A9D3XK48-F1
#
_entry.id   AF-A0A9D3XK48-F1
#
_cell.length_a   1.000
_cell.length_b   1.000
_cell.length_c   1.000
_cell.angle_alpha   90.00
_cell.angle_beta   90.00
_cell.angle_gamma   90.00
#
_symmetry.space_group_name_H-M   'P 1'
#
loop_
_entity.id
_entity.type
_entity.pdbx_description
1 polymer ?
#
loop_
_entity_poly.entity_id
_entity_poly.type
_entity_poly.pdbx_seq_one_letter_code
_entity_poly.pdbx_strand_id
1 'polypeptide(L)'
;MFPGDLPAPQILLDTVASRPGDTVVVKCKVPAFSPATRVIFCRDGKDLAVQPVQEGKYAYDLRYDVRANSSTSFACLYQHKGDWNQETNSLLSTSRFLRVTGPAIPLWVWILRSTLLLLLLASAPLITWVLGKVAATRPEPARPGGHRGK
;
A
#
# COMPACT_ATOMS: atom_id res chain seq x y z
N MET A 1 -22.69 -14.92 0.60
CA MET A 1 -24.07 -14.65 0.14
C MET A 1 -24.73 -13.90 1.28
N PHE A 2 -25.10 -12.62 1.10
CA PHE A 2 -25.70 -11.80 2.16
C PHE A 2 -27.16 -11.44 1.82
N PRO A 3 -28.09 -12.41 1.83
CA PRO A 3 -29.50 -12.07 1.95
C PRO A 3 -29.75 -11.65 3.41
N GLY A 4 -30.39 -10.50 3.58
CA GLY A 4 -30.76 -9.97 4.88
C GLY A 4 -32.07 -9.20 4.78
N ASP A 5 -32.92 -9.37 5.77
CA ASP A 5 -34.27 -8.81 5.79
C ASP A 5 -34.34 -7.50 6.62
N LEU A 6 -33.28 -7.20 7.36
CA LEU A 6 -33.18 -5.97 8.16
C LEU A 6 -32.73 -4.79 7.28
N PRO A 7 -33.14 -3.54 7.57
CA PRO A 7 -32.85 -2.38 6.74
C PRO A 7 -31.34 -2.16 6.58
N ALA A 8 -30.91 -1.73 5.38
CA ALA A 8 -29.50 -1.53 5.07
C ALA A 8 -28.89 -0.39 5.91
N PRO A 9 -27.64 -0.54 6.41
CA PRO A 9 -26.90 0.55 7.01
C PRO A 9 -26.31 1.47 5.92
N GLN A 10 -25.73 2.59 6.37
CA GLN A 10 -25.05 3.55 5.49
C GLN A 10 -23.55 3.51 5.73
N ILE A 11 -22.77 3.36 4.67
CA ILE A 11 -21.30 3.44 4.72
C ILE A 11 -20.83 4.82 4.23
N LEU A 12 -19.90 5.42 4.98
CA LEU A 12 -19.29 6.70 4.67
C LEU A 12 -17.77 6.55 4.77
N LEU A 13 -17.07 7.23 3.86
CA LEU A 13 -15.62 7.38 3.92
C LEU A 13 -15.33 8.84 4.27
N ASP A 14 -14.32 9.09 5.09
CA ASP A 14 -13.82 10.44 5.36
C ASP A 14 -13.14 11.07 4.12
N THR A 15 -12.56 10.25 3.26
CA THR A 15 -12.05 10.65 1.94
C THR A 15 -12.41 9.64 0.84
N VAL A 16 -12.59 10.14 -0.39
CA VAL A 16 -12.82 9.32 -1.59
C VAL A 16 -11.52 8.95 -2.31
N ALA A 17 -10.40 9.58 -1.93
CA ALA A 17 -9.10 9.32 -2.52
C ALA A 17 -7.99 9.35 -1.47
N SER A 18 -7.01 8.45 -1.60
CA SER A 18 -5.85 8.36 -0.71
C SER A 18 -4.61 7.88 -1.45
N ARG A 19 -3.49 7.84 -0.76
CA ARG A 19 -2.23 7.26 -1.21
C ARG A 19 -1.89 6.04 -0.37
N PRO A 20 -1.04 5.13 -0.87
CA PRO A 20 -0.56 4.05 -0.05
C PRO A 20 0.32 4.61 1.08
N GLY A 21 0.11 4.14 2.30
CA GLY A 21 0.69 4.65 3.54
C GLY A 21 -0.25 5.52 4.37
N ASP A 22 -1.34 6.03 3.78
CA ASP A 22 -2.35 6.80 4.52
C ASP A 22 -3.27 5.89 5.36
N THR A 23 -3.92 6.47 6.37
CA THR A 23 -5.02 5.84 7.10
C THR A 23 -6.32 6.58 6.79
N VAL A 24 -7.33 5.83 6.37
CA VAL A 24 -8.69 6.31 6.03
C VAL A 24 -9.67 5.83 7.09
N VAL A 25 -10.62 6.67 7.50
CA VAL A 25 -11.71 6.28 8.40
C VAL A 25 -12.93 5.84 7.60
N VAL A 26 -13.28 4.57 7.76
CA VAL A 26 -14.50 3.97 7.21
C VAL A 26 -15.56 3.98 8.31
N LYS A 27 -16.66 4.69 8.10
CA LYS A 27 -17.75 4.86 9.07
C LYS A 27 -18.99 4.11 8.61
N CYS A 28 -19.50 3.20 9.44
CA CYS A 28 -20.78 2.52 9.24
C CYS A 28 -21.83 3.11 10.19
N LYS A 29 -22.94 3.61 9.64
CA LYS A 29 -24.11 4.08 10.38
C LYS A 29 -25.21 3.04 10.30
N VAL A 30 -25.51 2.44 11.44
CA VAL A 30 -26.64 1.53 11.64
C VAL A 30 -27.91 2.37 11.82
N PRO A 31 -29.06 1.97 11.25
CA PRO A 31 -30.32 2.67 11.51
C PRO A 31 -30.63 2.70 13.02
N ALA A 32 -31.26 3.79 13.47
CA ALA A 32 -31.65 3.91 14.87
C ALA A 32 -32.65 2.81 15.25
N PHE A 33 -32.57 2.32 16.49
CA PHE A 33 -33.44 1.25 17.01
C PHE A 33 -33.32 -0.11 16.29
N SER A 34 -32.31 -0.30 15.44
CA SER A 34 -32.02 -1.62 14.88
C SER A 34 -31.60 -2.59 15.98
N PRO A 35 -32.02 -3.87 15.93
CA PRO A 35 -31.61 -4.90 16.87
C PRO A 35 -30.20 -5.42 16.55
N ALA A 36 -29.26 -4.53 16.28
CA ALA A 36 -27.91 -4.92 15.89
C ALA A 36 -27.12 -5.42 17.11
N THR A 37 -26.44 -6.57 16.98
CA THR A 37 -25.50 -7.09 17.99
C THR A 37 -24.06 -6.97 17.53
N ARG A 38 -23.82 -7.03 16.22
CA ARG A 38 -22.50 -6.79 15.62
C ARG A 38 -22.60 -6.05 14.29
N VAL A 39 -21.60 -5.22 14.01
CA VAL A 39 -21.39 -4.52 12.75
C VAL A 39 -20.24 -5.19 12.01
N ILE A 40 -20.43 -5.47 10.73
CA ILE A 40 -19.45 -6.13 9.88
C ILE A 40 -19.07 -5.14 8.77
N PHE A 41 -17.78 -4.81 8.72
CA PHE A 41 -17.18 -4.05 7.64
C PHE A 41 -16.70 -5.01 6.56
N CYS A 42 -17.06 -4.74 5.31
CA CYS A 42 -16.68 -5.53 4.17
C CYS A 42 -15.76 -4.72 3.24
N ARG A 43 -14.73 -5.39 2.74
CA ARG A 43 -13.80 -4.92 1.72
C ARG A 43 -13.89 -5.84 0.51
N ASP A 44 -14.19 -5.28 -0.66
CA ASP A 44 -14.26 -6.04 -1.92
C ASP A 44 -15.14 -7.29 -1.81
N GLY A 45 -16.26 -7.15 -1.10
CA GLY A 45 -17.23 -8.22 -0.84
C GLY A 45 -16.82 -9.26 0.21
N LYS A 46 -15.67 -9.08 0.88
CA LYS A 46 -15.17 -9.97 1.95
C LYS A 46 -15.14 -9.26 3.30
N ASP A 47 -15.33 -10.00 4.38
CA ASP A 47 -15.29 -9.44 5.72
C ASP A 47 -13.87 -8.92 6.04
N LEU A 48 -13.82 -7.67 6.47
CA LEU A 48 -12.60 -6.96 6.85
C LEU A 48 -12.49 -6.86 8.38
N ALA A 49 -13.57 -6.50 9.06
CA ALA A 49 -13.60 -6.34 10.50
C ALA A 49 -15.01 -6.53 11.06
N VAL A 50 -15.10 -7.01 12.30
CA VAL A 50 -16.36 -7.15 13.05
C VAL A 50 -16.24 -6.39 14.35
N GLN A 51 -17.24 -5.57 14.68
CA GLN A 51 -17.30 -4.82 15.93
C GLN A 51 -18.60 -5.15 16.68
N PRO A 52 -18.55 -5.43 17.99
CA PRO A 52 -19.76 -5.57 18.80
C PRO A 52 -20.48 -4.22 18.90
N VAL A 53 -21.81 -4.26 18.91
CA VAL A 53 -22.62 -3.07 19.15
C VAL A 53 -22.46 -2.62 20.59
N GLN A 54 -22.36 -1.31 20.78
CA GLN A 54 -22.31 -0.68 22.09
C GLN A 54 -23.64 0.04 22.33
N GLU A 55 -24.13 0.02 23.57
CA GLU A 55 -25.39 0.66 23.93
C GLU A 55 -25.36 2.16 23.57
N GLY A 56 -26.43 2.64 22.94
CA GLY A 56 -26.55 4.03 22.47
C GLY A 56 -25.70 4.39 21.24
N LYS A 57 -24.88 3.47 20.72
CA LYS A 57 -24.01 3.73 19.57
C LYS A 57 -24.59 3.18 18.27
N TYR A 58 -24.81 4.08 17.31
CA TYR A 58 -25.31 3.74 15.97
C TYR A 58 -24.30 4.06 14.86
N ALA A 59 -23.13 4.62 15.19
CA ALA A 59 -22.07 4.93 14.24
C ALA A 59 -20.75 4.28 14.67
N TYR A 60 -20.14 3.54 13.77
CA TYR A 60 -18.95 2.71 14.02
C TYR A 60 -17.84 3.11 13.06
N ASP A 61 -16.65 3.33 13.61
CA ASP A 61 -15.50 3.77 12.84
C ASP A 61 -14.47 2.65 12.76
N LEU A 62 -13.93 2.44 11.57
CA LEU A 62 -12.83 1.52 11.29
C LEU A 62 -11.68 2.33 10.66
N ARG A 63 -10.51 2.26 11.27
CA ARG A 63 -9.28 2.80 10.68
C ARG A 63 -8.72 1.79 9.69
N TYR A 64 -8.57 2.20 8.44
CA TYR A 64 -8.07 1.37 7.37
C TYR A 64 -6.75 1.92 6.83
N ASP A 65 -5.67 1.13 6.99
CA ASP A 65 -4.36 1.48 6.45
C ASP A 65 -4.30 1.11 4.96
N VAL A 66 -4.08 2.10 4.11
CA VAL A 66 -4.02 1.94 2.66
C VAL A 66 -2.67 1.32 2.29
N ARG A 67 -2.64 0.01 2.08
CA ARG A 67 -1.40 -0.72 1.71
C ARG A 67 -1.25 -0.97 0.22
N ALA A 68 -2.37 -1.18 -0.47
CA ALA A 68 -2.38 -1.53 -1.88
C ALA A 68 -2.49 -0.26 -2.75
N ASN A 69 -1.86 -0.29 -3.92
CA ASN A 69 -2.00 0.75 -4.95
C ASN A 69 -3.31 0.61 -5.76
N SER A 70 -4.24 -0.24 -5.31
CA SER A 70 -5.49 -0.51 -5.99
C SER A 70 -6.66 0.15 -5.27
N SER A 71 -7.56 0.73 -6.08
CA SER A 71 -8.87 1.15 -5.59
C SER A 71 -9.57 -0.02 -4.91
N THR A 72 -10.30 0.28 -3.84
CA THR A 72 -10.95 -0.72 -2.99
C THR A 72 -12.38 -0.29 -2.73
N SER A 73 -13.30 -1.23 -2.69
CA SER A 73 -14.71 -1.00 -2.35
C SER A 73 -14.98 -1.37 -0.90
N PHE A 74 -15.72 -0.50 -0.21
CA PHE A 74 -16.17 -0.69 1.16
C PHE A 74 -17.68 -0.77 1.22
N ALA A 75 -18.17 -1.70 2.01
CA ALA A 75 -19.56 -1.80 2.41
C ALA A 75 -19.62 -2.16 3.90
N CYS A 76 -20.80 -2.05 4.50
CA CYS A 76 -21.06 -2.67 5.79
C CYS A 76 -22.46 -3.30 5.82
N LEU A 77 -22.62 -4.24 6.74
CA LEU A 77 -23.89 -4.77 7.18
C LEU A 77 -23.86 -4.88 8.70
N TYR A 78 -25.02 -5.02 9.32
CA TYR A 78 -25.11 -5.42 10.72
C TYR A 78 -25.87 -6.72 10.82
N GLN A 79 -25.70 -7.36 11.96
CA GLN A 79 -26.34 -8.63 12.24
C GLN A 79 -26.98 -8.54 13.62
N HIS A 80 -28.19 -9.09 13.70
CA HIS A 80 -28.87 -9.37 14.95
C HIS A 80 -28.56 -10.82 15.33
N LYS A 81 -28.13 -11.02 16.57
CA LYS A 81 -27.99 -12.33 17.17
C LYS A 81 -29.00 -12.42 18.30
N GLY A 82 -30.11 -13.10 18.04
CA GLY A 82 -31.17 -13.27 19.04
C GLY A 82 -30.77 -14.23 20.14
N ASP A 83 -31.64 -14.34 21.17
CA ASP A 83 -31.40 -15.13 22.37
C ASP A 83 -31.16 -16.63 22.09
N TRP A 84 -31.73 -17.14 21.01
CA TRP A 84 -31.57 -18.52 20.53
C TRP A 84 -30.36 -18.72 19.61
N ASN A 85 -29.38 -17.81 19.62
CA ASN A 85 -28.24 -17.76 18.68
C ASN A 85 -28.64 -17.68 17.19
N GLN A 86 -29.90 -17.37 16.91
CA GLN A 86 -30.37 -17.13 15.56
C GLN A 86 -29.80 -15.82 15.02
N GLU A 87 -29.31 -15.91 13.79
CA GLU A 87 -28.47 -14.89 13.19
C GLU A 87 -29.21 -14.29 11.98
N THR A 88 -29.64 -13.03 12.11
CA THR A 88 -30.36 -12.31 11.04
C THR A 88 -29.52 -11.15 10.54
N ASN A 89 -29.23 -11.15 9.24
CA ASN A 89 -28.43 -10.10 8.62
C ASN A 89 -29.31 -8.94 8.15
N SER A 90 -28.73 -7.76 8.10
CA SER A 90 -29.24 -6.66 7.30
C SER A 90 -28.93 -6.85 5.83
N LEU A 91 -29.65 -6.10 4.99
CA LEU A 91 -29.18 -5.77 3.66
C LEU A 91 -27.79 -5.11 3.73
N LEU A 92 -27.01 -5.33 2.69
CA LEU A 92 -25.70 -4.69 2.54
C LEU A 92 -25.88 -3.20 2.22
N SER A 93 -25.04 -2.34 2.79
CA SER A 93 -24.99 -0.92 2.42
C SER A 93 -24.62 -0.74 0.94
N THR A 94 -25.02 0.38 0.33
CA THR A 94 -24.48 0.79 -0.96
C THR A 94 -22.97 1.00 -0.90
N SER A 95 -22.21 0.23 -1.69
CA SER A 95 -20.75 0.28 -1.66
C SER A 95 -20.18 1.66 -1.98
N ARG A 96 -19.09 2.02 -1.29
CA ARG A 96 -18.29 3.23 -1.53
C ARG A 96 -16.89 2.85 -1.96
N PHE A 97 -16.36 3.54 -2.96
CA PHE A 97 -15.03 3.27 -3.50
C PHE A 97 -14.02 4.27 -2.96
N LEU A 98 -12.92 3.74 -2.43
CA LEU A 98 -11.72 4.49 -2.13
C LEU A 98 -10.78 4.40 -3.33
N ARG A 99 -10.49 5.53 -3.97
CA ARG A 99 -9.52 5.60 -5.05
C ARG A 99 -8.12 5.73 -4.49
N VAL A 100 -7.22 4.82 -4.83
CA VAL A 100 -5.80 4.96 -4.45
C VAL A 100 -5.03 5.61 -5.60
N THR A 101 -4.39 6.73 -5.33
CA THR A 101 -3.63 7.50 -6.32
C THR A 101 -2.15 7.55 -5.96
N GLY A 102 -1.30 7.32 -6.96
CA GLY A 102 0.14 7.47 -6.86
C GLY A 102 0.90 6.20 -6.44
N PRO A 103 2.12 5.99 -6.97
CA PRO A 103 2.99 4.94 -6.49
C PRO A 103 3.57 5.37 -5.14
N ALA A 104 3.41 4.56 -4.09
CA ALA A 104 4.26 4.63 -2.92
C ALA A 104 5.65 4.14 -3.31
N ILE A 105 6.43 4.98 -4.02
CA ILE A 105 7.84 4.69 -4.25
C ILE A 105 8.52 4.89 -2.90
N PRO A 106 9.03 3.83 -2.26
CA PRO A 106 9.67 3.97 -0.97
C PRO A 106 10.89 4.87 -1.07
N LEU A 107 11.17 5.67 -0.03
CA LEU A 107 12.37 6.51 0.02
C LEU A 107 13.66 5.71 -0.21
N TRP A 108 13.72 4.44 0.23
CA TRP A 108 14.88 3.59 0.02
C TRP A 108 15.13 3.25 -1.46
N VAL A 109 14.09 3.21 -2.30
CA VAL A 109 14.25 3.02 -3.76
C VAL A 109 14.92 4.25 -4.38
N TRP A 110 14.58 5.46 -3.91
CA TRP A 110 15.27 6.68 -4.31
C TRP A 110 16.72 6.71 -3.82
N ILE A 111 16.96 6.28 -2.58
CA ILE A 111 18.32 6.18 -2.02
C ILE A 111 19.15 5.21 -2.84
N LEU A 112 18.67 3.99 -3.10
CA LEU A 112 19.39 3.00 -3.92
C LEU A 112 19.66 3.53 -5.33
N ARG A 113 18.69 4.17 -5.96
CA ARG A 113 18.84 4.75 -7.29
C ARG A 113 19.90 5.86 -7.29
N SER A 114 19.90 6.73 -6.29
CA SER A 114 20.89 7.80 -6.14
C SER A 114 22.29 7.24 -5.85
N THR A 115 22.41 6.26 -4.95
CA THR A 115 23.68 5.59 -4.64
C THR A 115 24.25 4.90 -5.87
N LEU A 116 23.42 4.20 -6.65
CA LEU A 116 23.84 3.55 -7.90
C LEU A 116 24.34 4.58 -8.93
N LEU A 117 23.65 5.72 -9.07
CA LEU A 117 24.06 6.80 -9.96
C LEU A 117 25.43 7.39 -9.57
N LEU A 118 25.64 7.64 -8.27
CA LEU A 118 26.91 8.12 -7.73
C LEU A 118 28.04 7.12 -7.96
N LEU A 119 27.78 5.82 -7.77
CA LEU A 119 28.77 4.76 -8.01
C LEU A 119 29.20 4.71 -9.48
N LEU A 120 28.24 4.84 -10.41
CA LEU A 120 28.51 4.88 -11.84
C LEU A 120 29.34 6.11 -12.21
N LEU A 121 29.00 7.29 -11.71
CA LEU A 121 29.76 8.53 -11.95
C LEU A 121 31.19 8.49 -11.39
N ALA A 122 31.38 7.88 -10.22
CA ALA A 122 32.70 7.76 -9.59
C ALA A 122 33.60 6.71 -10.28
N SER A 123 33.01 5.69 -10.93
CA SER A 123 33.78 4.62 -11.57
C SER A 123 34.58 5.07 -12.79
N ALA A 124 34.05 5.98 -13.61
CA ALA A 124 34.75 6.49 -14.80
C ALA A 124 36.13 7.11 -14.49
N PRO A 125 36.25 8.11 -13.58
CA PRO A 125 37.55 8.71 -13.26
C PRO A 125 38.50 7.74 -12.54
N LEU A 126 37.99 6.81 -11.72
CA LEU A 126 38.80 5.76 -11.08
C LEU A 126 39.41 4.81 -12.12
N ILE A 127 38.62 4.36 -13.09
CA ILE A 127 39.09 3.50 -14.19
C ILE A 127 40.16 4.22 -15.01
N THR A 128 39.93 5.50 -15.36
CA THR A 128 40.92 6.31 -16.09
C THR A 128 42.22 6.49 -15.29
N TRP A 129 42.13 6.73 -13.98
CA TRP A 129 43.30 6.89 -13.11
C TRP A 129 44.12 5.60 -12.98
N VAL A 130 43.45 4.46 -12.82
CA VAL A 130 44.12 3.15 -12.74
C VAL A 130 44.79 2.80 -14.07
N LEU A 131 44.11 2.97 -15.20
CA LEU A 131 44.70 2.73 -16.53
C LEU A 131 45.89 3.67 -16.81
N GLY A 132 45.80 4.93 -16.41
CA GLY A 132 46.90 5.90 -16.54
C GLY A 132 48.14 5.49 -15.72
N LYS A 133 47.95 4.99 -14.49
CA LYS A 133 49.06 4.47 -13.68
C LYS A 133 49.73 3.23 -14.27
N VAL A 134 48.95 2.31 -14.86
CA VAL A 134 49.48 1.10 -15.49
C VAL A 134 50.25 1.42 -16.79
N ALA A 135 49.84 2.45 -17.53
CA ALA A 135 50.56 2.88 -18.72
C ALA A 135 51.93 3.51 -18.39
N ALA A 136 52.02 4.25 -17.28
CA ALA A 136 53.25 4.92 -16.85
C ALA A 136 54.34 3.97 -16.32
N THR A 137 53.99 2.75 -15.91
CA THR A 137 54.94 1.74 -15.43
C THR A 137 55.47 0.81 -16.51
N ARG A 138 55.07 0.97 -17.78
CA ARG A 138 55.57 0.14 -18.88
C ARG A 138 56.92 0.70 -19.40
N PRO A 139 58.04 -0.03 -19.26
CA PRO A 139 59.33 0.43 -19.78
C PRO A 139 59.32 0.43 -21.31
N GLU A 140 59.88 1.48 -21.91
CA GLU A 140 60.11 1.60 -23.36
C GLU A 140 60.92 0.39 -23.87
N PRO A 141 60.46 -0.35 -24.90
CA PRO A 141 61.24 -1.43 -25.47
C PRO A 141 62.49 -0.85 -26.16
N ALA A 142 63.65 -1.34 -25.73
CA ALA A 142 64.95 -0.93 -26.27
C ALA A 142 64.99 -1.10 -27.80
N ARG A 143 65.31 0.00 -28.51
CA ARG A 143 65.60 -0.02 -29.95
C ARG A 143 66.85 -0.89 -30.20
N PRO A 144 66.82 -1.84 -31.16
CA PRO A 144 68.02 -2.57 -31.53
C PRO A 144 68.97 -1.64 -32.30
N GLY A 145 70.16 -1.43 -31.74
CA GLY A 145 71.24 -0.67 -32.36
C GLY A 145 71.76 -1.38 -33.61
N GLY A 146 71.74 -0.66 -34.74
CA GLY A 146 72.28 -1.12 -36.01
C GLY A 146 73.80 -1.31 -35.95
N HIS A 147 74.24 -2.51 -36.30
CA HIS A 147 75.66 -2.86 -36.39
C HIS A 147 76.24 -2.27 -37.68
N ARG A 148 77.20 -1.35 -37.54
CA ARG A 148 77.95 -0.75 -38.65
C ARG A 148 79.10 -1.70 -39.02
N GLY A 149 79.15 -2.11 -40.29
CA GLY A 149 80.21 -2.95 -40.85
C GLY A 149 81.53 -2.18 -41.02
N LYS A 150 82.63 -2.93 -41.02
CA LYS A 150 83.97 -2.50 -41.44
C LYS A 150 84.46 -3.45 -42.52
#